data_AF-A0A0Q9L9U4-F1
#
_entry.id   AF-A0A0Q9L9U4-F1
#
_cell.length_a   1.000
_cell.length_b   1.000
_cell.length_c   1.000
_cell.angle_alpha   90.00
_cell.angle_beta   90.00
_cell.angle_gamma   90.00
#
_symmetry.space_group_name_H-M   'P 1'
#
loop_
_entity.id
_entity.type
_entity.pdbx_description
1 polymer ?
#
loop_
_entity_poly.entity_id
_entity_poly.type
_entity_poly.pdbx_seq_one_letter_code
_entity_poly.pdbx_strand_id
1 'polypeptide(L)'
;MLLKRVTKEVKNLFQSKRSKTSVQRQEEILHLKRRLEEFDIQFSKLACRPSGVETQTLLEISKMVGQNNDLLNQLSLEGELAVQQLLANRVGISSKILEEHHKFIVTMAHIFGGPYPCLREYIRNSII
;
A
#
# COMPACT_ATOMS: atom_id res chain seq x y z
N MET A 1 -1.61 -19.36 43.45
CA MET A 1 -2.75 -19.75 42.58
C MET A 1 -3.13 -18.64 41.59
N LEU A 2 -3.18 -17.37 42.03
CA LEU A 2 -3.48 -16.20 41.17
C LEU A 2 -2.46 -15.97 40.03
N LEU A 3 -1.16 -16.08 40.31
CA LEU A 3 -0.12 -15.84 39.31
C LEU A 3 -0.24 -16.76 38.09
N LYS A 4 -0.43 -18.08 38.30
CA LYS A 4 -0.63 -19.05 37.22
C LYS A 4 -1.87 -18.75 36.36
N ARG A 5 -2.94 -18.22 36.98
CA ARG A 5 -4.18 -17.82 36.28
C ARG A 5 -3.93 -16.59 35.41
N VAL A 6 -3.28 -15.57 35.95
CA VAL A 6 -2.89 -14.35 35.22
C VAL A 6 -2.00 -14.70 34.02
N THR A 7 -0.98 -15.54 34.21
CA THR A 7 -0.10 -15.96 33.09
C THR A 7 -0.87 -16.71 31.99
N LYS A 8 -1.84 -17.55 32.36
CA LYS A 8 -2.69 -18.26 31.41
C LYS A 8 -3.59 -17.31 30.61
N GLU A 9 -4.26 -16.37 31.28
CA GLU A 9 -5.10 -15.36 30.62
C GLU A 9 -4.29 -14.48 29.67
N VAL A 10 -3.12 -14.01 30.10
CA VAL A 10 -2.20 -13.22 29.27
C VAL A 10 -1.78 -14.01 28.03
N LYS A 11 -1.40 -15.29 28.18
CA LYS A 11 -1.03 -16.16 27.05
C LYS A 11 -2.19 -16.34 26.06
N ASN A 12 -3.40 -16.56 26.56
CA ASN A 12 -4.59 -16.70 25.72
C ASN A 12 -4.91 -15.40 24.96
N LEU A 13 -4.79 -14.24 25.63
CA LEU A 13 -4.97 -12.93 25.01
C LEU A 13 -3.95 -12.70 23.88
N PHE A 14 -2.68 -13.03 24.09
CA PHE A 14 -1.65 -12.92 23.05
C PHE A 14 -1.92 -13.86 21.86
N GLN A 15 -2.32 -15.11 22.11
CA GLN A 15 -2.68 -16.05 21.04
C GLN A 15 -3.89 -15.56 20.25
N SER A 16 -4.95 -15.14 20.93
CA SER A 16 -6.15 -14.58 20.29
C SER A 16 -5.83 -13.33 19.47
N LYS A 17 -5.03 -12.41 20.02
CA LYS A 17 -4.55 -11.23 19.28
C LYS A 17 -3.77 -11.63 18.03
N ARG A 18 -2.80 -12.56 18.15
CA ARG A 18 -2.00 -13.04 17.01
C ARG A 18 -2.86 -13.66 15.92
N SER A 19 -3.84 -14.48 16.29
CA SER A 19 -4.81 -15.09 15.36
C SER A 19 -5.69 -14.04 14.67
N LYS A 20 -6.18 -13.04 15.41
CA LYS A 20 -6.95 -11.93 14.83
C LYS A 20 -6.11 -11.13 13.84
N THR A 21 -4.87 -10.79 14.19
CA THR A 21 -3.96 -10.09 13.26
C THR A 21 -3.66 -10.91 12.01
N SER A 22 -3.54 -12.23 12.11
CA SER A 22 -3.36 -13.07 10.91
C SER A 22 -4.57 -13.07 10.00
N VAL A 23 -5.78 -13.14 10.55
CA VAL A 23 -7.03 -13.07 9.76
C VAL A 23 -7.16 -11.70 9.09
N GLN A 24 -6.95 -10.62 9.86
CA GLN A 24 -7.01 -9.26 9.34
C GLN A 24 -6.02 -9.03 8.19
N ARG A 25 -4.77 -9.52 8.30
CA ARG A 25 -3.81 -9.45 7.19
C ARG A 25 -4.29 -10.15 5.93
N GLN A 26 -4.88 -11.34 6.08
CA GLN A 26 -5.39 -12.10 4.94
C GLN A 26 -6.56 -11.38 4.28
N GLU A 27 -7.47 -10.80 5.07
CA GLU A 27 -8.57 -9.98 4.57
C GLU A 27 -8.08 -8.73 3.85
N GLU A 28 -7.10 -8.02 4.40
CA GLU A 28 -6.47 -6.86 3.76
C GLU A 28 -5.83 -7.23 2.41
N ILE A 29 -5.10 -8.34 2.34
CA ILE A 29 -4.48 -8.84 1.10
C ILE A 29 -5.55 -9.17 0.05
N LEU A 30 -6.60 -9.89 0.43
CA LEU A 30 -7.69 -10.27 -0.48
C LEU A 30 -8.51 -9.07 -0.94
N HIS A 31 -8.70 -8.07 -0.06
CA HIS A 31 -9.37 -6.83 -0.42
C HIS A 31 -8.50 -6.00 -1.38
N LEU A 32 -7.21 -5.83 -1.08
CA LEU A 32 -6.29 -5.11 -1.94
C LEU A 32 -6.20 -5.78 -3.32
N LYS A 33 -6.13 -7.11 -3.38
CA LYS A 33 -6.14 -7.86 -4.65
C LYS A 33 -7.33 -7.50 -5.52
N ARG A 34 -8.53 -7.54 -4.97
CA ARG A 34 -9.76 -7.17 -5.69
C ARG A 34 -9.73 -5.72 -6.17
N ARG A 35 -9.22 -4.80 -5.34
CA ARG A 35 -9.07 -3.40 -5.73
C ARG A 35 -8.10 -3.20 -6.88
N LEU A 36 -6.95 -3.88 -6.88
CA LEU A 36 -5.99 -3.75 -7.97
C LEU A 36 -6.48 -4.38 -9.28
N GLU A 37 -7.32 -5.41 -9.21
CA GLU A 37 -7.97 -6.00 -10.39
C GLU A 37 -8.89 -4.99 -11.11
N GLU A 38 -9.46 -4.00 -10.39
CA GLU A 38 -10.22 -2.89 -11.00
C GLU A 38 -9.35 -1.98 -11.88
N PHE A 39 -8.01 -2.06 -11.75
CA PHE A 39 -7.01 -1.26 -12.46
C PHE A 39 -6.14 -2.12 -13.41
N ASP A 40 -6.57 -3.36 -13.71
CA ASP A 40 -5.80 -4.35 -14.48
C ASP A 40 -4.40 -4.68 -13.88
N ILE A 41 -4.24 -4.46 -12.58
CA ILE A 41 -3.00 -4.75 -11.84
C ILE A 41 -3.15 -6.10 -11.13
N GLN A 42 -2.51 -7.13 -11.69
CA GLN A 42 -2.40 -8.42 -11.01
C GLN A 42 -1.29 -8.43 -9.96
N PHE A 43 -1.55 -9.05 -8.81
CA PHE A 43 -0.57 -9.22 -7.73
C PHE A 43 0.74 -9.89 -8.19
N SER A 44 0.65 -10.87 -9.10
CA SER A 44 1.81 -11.55 -9.69
C SER A 44 2.71 -10.62 -10.52
N LYS A 45 2.17 -9.47 -10.94
CA LYS A 45 2.84 -8.45 -11.76
C LYS A 45 3.16 -7.18 -10.95
N LEU A 46 3.00 -7.21 -9.63
CA LEU A 46 3.45 -6.10 -8.78
C LEU A 46 4.96 -5.94 -8.96
N ALA A 47 5.35 -4.76 -9.44
CA ALA A 47 6.74 -4.44 -9.68
C ALA A 47 7.55 -4.54 -8.37
N CYS A 48 8.78 -5.05 -8.48
CA CYS A 48 9.74 -4.94 -7.39
C CYS A 48 9.92 -3.47 -7.00
N ARG A 49 10.10 -3.24 -5.69
CA ARG A 49 10.40 -1.92 -5.13
C ARG A 49 11.51 -1.25 -5.98
N PRO A 50 11.33 -0.01 -6.44
CA PRO A 50 12.38 0.74 -7.11
C PRO A 50 13.64 0.77 -6.23
N SER A 51 14.83 0.67 -6.82
CA SER A 51 16.07 0.73 -6.04
C SER A 51 16.50 2.17 -5.78
N GLY A 52 16.85 2.50 -4.53
CA GLY A 52 17.52 3.76 -4.19
C GLY A 52 16.60 4.99 -4.04
N VAL A 53 17.12 6.15 -4.42
CA VAL A 53 16.60 7.50 -4.12
C VAL A 53 15.16 7.72 -4.62
N GLU A 54 14.76 7.04 -5.69
CA GLU A 54 13.42 7.17 -6.29
C GLU A 54 12.30 6.60 -5.41
N THR A 55 12.60 5.66 -4.51
CA THR A 55 11.56 5.03 -3.68
C THR A 55 10.81 6.06 -2.84
N GLN A 56 11.54 7.00 -2.21
CA GLN A 56 10.95 7.97 -1.31
C GLN A 56 10.01 8.92 -2.08
N THR A 57 10.46 9.40 -3.23
CA THR A 57 9.66 10.24 -4.14
C THR A 57 8.40 9.52 -4.60
N LEU A 58 8.51 8.25 -4.99
CA LEU A 58 7.37 7.46 -5.43
C LEU A 58 6.38 7.19 -4.29
N LEU A 59 6.86 6.98 -3.06
CA LEU A 59 6.01 6.85 -1.87
C LEU A 59 5.29 8.16 -1.53
N GLU A 60 5.93 9.31 -1.72
CA GLU A 60 5.29 10.63 -1.55
C GLU A 60 4.19 10.86 -2.57
N ILE A 61 4.46 10.56 -3.85
CA ILE A 61 3.45 10.59 -4.92
C ILE A 61 2.28 9.66 -4.55
N SER A 62 2.58 8.44 -4.11
CA SER A 62 1.56 7.46 -3.73
C SER A 62 0.66 7.95 -2.59
N LYS A 63 1.22 8.60 -1.58
CA LYS A 63 0.45 9.20 -0.47
C LYS A 63 -0.44 10.34 -0.96
N MET A 64 0.09 11.21 -1.83
CA MET A 64 -0.66 12.32 -2.42
C MET A 64 -1.84 11.81 -3.24
N VAL A 65 -1.61 10.81 -4.09
CA VAL A 65 -2.65 10.18 -4.91
C VAL A 65 -3.66 9.46 -4.03
N GLY A 66 -3.23 8.70 -3.01
CA GLY A 66 -4.12 7.98 -2.11
C GLY A 66 -5.03 8.88 -1.26
N GLN A 67 -4.70 10.16 -1.12
CA GLN A 67 -5.52 11.17 -0.46
C GLN A 67 -6.54 11.84 -1.40
N ASN A 68 -6.45 11.59 -2.72
CA ASN A 68 -7.30 12.20 -3.73
C ASN A 68 -7.85 11.12 -4.68
N ASN A 69 -9.09 10.71 -4.44
CA ASN A 69 -9.74 9.66 -5.23
C ASN A 69 -9.85 10.02 -6.72
N ASP A 70 -9.98 11.30 -7.08
CA ASP A 70 -10.07 11.72 -8.48
C ASP A 70 -8.73 11.47 -9.20
N LEU A 71 -7.60 11.82 -8.56
CA LEU A 71 -6.27 11.53 -9.10
C LEU A 71 -6.02 10.02 -9.21
N LEU A 72 -6.45 9.24 -8.21
CA LEU A 72 -6.32 7.79 -8.23
C LEU A 72 -7.13 7.16 -9.37
N ASN A 73 -8.37 7.63 -9.59
CA ASN A 73 -9.22 7.15 -10.69
C ASN A 73 -8.66 7.54 -12.06
N GLN A 74 -8.09 8.75 -12.19
CA GLN A 74 -7.48 9.20 -13.45
C GLN A 74 -6.22 8.43 -13.82
N LEU A 75 -5.48 7.89 -12.83
CA LEU A 75 -4.36 6.97 -13.05
C LEU A 75 -4.79 5.58 -13.59
N SER A 76 -6.09 5.28 -13.60
CA SER A 76 -6.67 4.02 -14.10
C SER A 76 -7.18 4.10 -15.55
N LEU A 77 -7.35 5.32 -16.08
CA LEU A 77 -8.09 5.60 -17.32
C LEU A 77 -7.19 6.27 -18.36
N GLU A 78 -7.75 6.58 -19.54
CA GLU A 78 -7.12 7.32 -20.65
C GLU A 78 -6.46 8.67 -20.24
N GLY A 79 -6.72 9.17 -19.03
CA GLY A 79 -6.06 10.34 -18.43
C GLY A 79 -4.69 10.08 -17.79
N GLU A 80 -4.18 8.86 -17.82
CA GLU A 80 -2.94 8.44 -17.14
C GLU A 80 -1.76 9.38 -17.47
N LEU A 81 -1.56 9.70 -18.76
CA LEU A 81 -0.43 10.52 -19.21
C LEU A 81 -0.48 11.96 -18.68
N ALA A 82 -1.67 12.59 -18.68
CA ALA A 82 -1.84 13.96 -18.19
C ALA A 82 -1.59 14.06 -16.68
N VAL A 83 -2.08 13.07 -15.92
CA VAL A 83 -1.84 13.01 -14.48
C VAL A 83 -0.38 12.70 -14.18
N GLN A 84 0.24 11.79 -14.93
CA GLN A 84 1.66 11.49 -14.78
C GLN A 84 2.53 12.72 -15.04
N GLN A 85 2.22 13.53 -16.07
CA GLN A 85 2.93 14.79 -16.32
C GLN A 85 2.72 15.82 -15.21
N LEU A 86 1.51 15.94 -14.67
CA LEU A 86 1.22 16.85 -13.56
C LEU A 86 1.99 16.44 -12.28
N LEU A 87 1.98 15.15 -11.95
CA LEU A 87 2.69 14.61 -10.80
C LEU A 87 4.21 14.72 -10.99
N ALA A 88 4.73 14.37 -12.16
CA ALA A 88 6.13 14.56 -12.56
C ALA A 88 6.61 15.99 -12.29
N ASN A 89 5.87 16.99 -12.79
CA ASN A 89 6.20 18.40 -12.61
C ASN A 89 6.16 18.83 -11.13
N ARG A 90 5.23 18.29 -10.35
CA ARG A 90 5.06 18.65 -8.93
C ARG A 90 6.18 18.15 -8.04
N VAL A 91 6.76 16.99 -8.36
CA VAL A 91 7.77 16.34 -7.51
C VAL A 91 9.17 16.30 -8.17
N GLY A 92 9.31 16.88 -9.37
CA GLY A 92 10.58 17.08 -10.04
C GLY A 92 11.18 15.80 -10.64
N ILE A 93 10.35 14.85 -11.08
CA ILE A 93 10.79 13.62 -11.76
C ILE A 93 10.25 13.54 -13.18
N SER A 94 10.87 12.73 -14.05
CA SER A 94 10.38 12.57 -15.43
C SER A 94 9.09 11.74 -15.49
N SER A 95 8.21 12.01 -16.46
CA SER A 95 7.00 11.21 -16.68
C SER A 95 7.31 9.73 -16.91
N LYS A 96 8.44 9.45 -17.58
CA LYS A 96 8.93 8.09 -17.83
C LYS A 96 9.11 7.27 -16.54
N ILE A 97 9.58 7.90 -15.45
CA ILE A 97 9.74 7.23 -14.14
C ILE A 97 8.37 6.87 -13.55
N LEU A 98 7.35 7.73 -13.71
CA LEU A 98 6.00 7.41 -13.25
C LEU A 98 5.36 6.31 -14.09
N GLU A 99 5.53 6.33 -15.41
CA GLU A 99 5.03 5.29 -16.31
C GLU A 99 5.63 3.92 -15.96
N GLU A 100 6.95 3.87 -15.74
CA GLU A 100 7.68 2.65 -15.37
C GLU A 100 7.23 2.10 -14.00
N HIS A 101 6.91 2.99 -13.06
CA HIS A 101 6.51 2.63 -11.69
C HIS A 101 5.01 2.80 -11.41
N HIS A 102 4.14 2.94 -12.42
CA HIS A 102 2.72 3.25 -12.20
C HIS A 102 2.03 2.22 -11.31
N LYS A 103 2.32 0.92 -11.50
CA LYS A 103 1.75 -0.17 -10.68
C LYS A 103 2.15 -0.03 -9.22
N PHE A 104 3.39 0.38 -8.96
CA PHE A 104 3.86 0.63 -7.61
C PHE A 104 3.10 1.81 -6.99
N ILE A 105 2.98 2.92 -7.72
CA ILE A 105 2.27 4.13 -7.27
C ILE A 105 0.81 3.82 -6.94
N VAL A 106 0.07 3.20 -7.87
CA VAL A 106 -1.35 2.84 -7.69
C VAL A 106 -1.51 1.89 -6.50
N THR A 107 -0.65 0.88 -6.38
CA THR A 107 -0.69 -0.07 -5.26
C THR A 107 -0.48 0.61 -3.92
N MET A 108 0.57 1.43 -3.81
CA MET A 108 0.87 2.15 -2.58
C MET A 108 -0.20 3.19 -2.25
N ALA A 109 -0.77 3.86 -3.26
CA ALA A 109 -1.86 4.81 -3.09
C ALA A 109 -3.11 4.14 -2.50
N HIS A 110 -3.49 2.96 -2.98
CA HIS A 110 -4.56 2.18 -2.35
C HIS A 110 -4.22 1.83 -0.90
N ILE A 111 -3.00 1.38 -0.61
CA ILE A 111 -2.61 1.00 0.76
C ILE A 111 -2.65 2.21 1.72
N PHE A 112 -2.19 3.38 1.28
CA PHE A 112 -2.19 4.59 2.11
C PHE A 112 -3.57 5.23 2.24
N GLY A 113 -4.38 5.24 1.18
CA GLY A 113 -5.73 5.82 1.18
C GLY A 113 -6.83 4.90 1.72
N GLY A 114 -6.60 3.58 1.74
CA GLY A 114 -7.61 2.59 2.11
C GLY A 114 -7.51 2.04 3.53
N PRO A 115 -8.39 1.10 3.92
CA PRO A 115 -8.44 0.52 5.27
C PRO A 115 -7.43 -0.62 5.46
N TYR A 116 -6.13 -0.34 5.30
CA TYR A 116 -5.06 -1.34 5.35
C TYR A 116 -4.03 -1.12 6.47
N PRO A 117 -4.44 -1.09 7.75
CA PRO A 117 -3.51 -0.85 8.85
C PRO A 117 -2.39 -1.89 8.95
N CYS A 118 -2.65 -3.18 8.71
CA CYS A 118 -1.59 -4.20 8.78
C CYS A 118 -0.58 -4.06 7.64
N LEU A 119 -1.03 -3.80 6.41
CA LEU A 119 -0.12 -3.58 5.28
C LEU A 119 0.70 -2.29 5.44
N ARG A 120 0.09 -1.21 5.95
CA ARG A 120 0.83 0.02 6.28
C ARG A 120 1.89 -0.21 7.34
N GLU A 121 1.58 -0.97 8.39
CA GLU A 121 2.55 -1.33 9.41
C GLU A 121 3.71 -2.13 8.83
N TYR A 122 3.42 -3.11 7.97
CA TYR A 122 4.45 -3.90 7.27
C TYR A 122 5.38 -3.02 6.42
N ILE A 123 4.81 -2.11 5.62
CA ILE A 123 5.57 -1.19 4.77
C ILE A 123 6.46 -0.28 5.62
N ARG A 124 5.91 0.30 6.71
CA ARG A 124 6.67 1.16 7.62
C ARG A 124 7.88 0.43 8.20
N ASN A 125 7.71 -0.82 8.61
CA ASN A 125 8.77 -1.64 9.19
C ASN A 125 9.79 -2.15 8.15
N SER A 126 9.52 -1.98 6.85
CA SER A 126 10.40 -2.43 5.75
C SER A 126 11.17 -1.27 5.08
N ILE A 127 10.82 -0.02 5.39
CA ILE A 127 11.46 1.18 4.86
C ILE A 127 12.46 1.78 5.88
N ILE A 128 12.24 1.51 7.17
CA ILE A 128 13.16 1.80 8.28
C ILE A 128 14.11 0.60 8.43
#